data_AF-A0A8C4SYZ0-F1
#
_entry.id   AF-A0A8C4SYZ0-F1
#
_cell.length_a   1.000
_cell.length_b   1.000
_cell.length_c   1.000
_cell.angle_alpha   90.00
_cell.angle_beta   90.00
_cell.angle_gamma   90.00
#
_symmetry.space_group_name_H-M   'P 1'
#
loop_
_entity.id
_entity.type
_entity.pdbx_description
1 polymer ?
#
loop_
_entity_poly.entity_id
_entity_poly.type
_entity_poly.pdbx_seq_one_letter_code
_entity_poly.pdbx_strand_id
1 'polypeptide(L)'
;MYFFKDEQDQLSEGFMGIAPLLQAHHAMEKMEEFVHKVWEGRWRVIPHDVLPDWLKDNDYLLHGHRPPMPSFRACFKSIFRIHTETGNIWTHLLGCLFFLCLGVFYMFRPNISFVAPVQEKVVIGMFFLGAILCLSFSWLFHTVYCHSEGVSRVFSKLDYSGIAFLIMGSFVPWLYYSFYCSPQPCFIYLMVICVLGISCITVSQWDRFATPQYRGVRAVIHLHSPVNVYYLIVVFFLKLKSYNFTYNQSIQIVKYIKRVVSNSNLNCVSKLTQVAALHV
;
A
#
# COMPACT_ATOMS: atom_id res chain seq x y z
N MET A 1 14.28 62.66 40.26
CA MET A 1 12.85 62.25 40.32
C MET A 1 12.09 62.47 39.01
N TYR A 2 12.77 62.63 37.86
CA TYR A 2 12.13 62.77 36.54
C TYR A 2 12.34 61.56 35.61
N PHE A 3 13.10 60.55 36.03
CA PHE A 3 13.43 59.38 35.20
C PHE A 3 12.55 58.14 35.47
N PHE A 4 11.71 58.16 36.52
CA PHE A 4 10.88 57.02 36.92
C PHE A 4 9.40 57.15 36.49
N LYS A 5 8.99 58.31 35.97
CA LYS A 5 7.60 58.56 35.60
C LYS A 5 7.30 58.12 34.15
N ASP A 6 8.27 58.33 33.25
CA ASP A 6 8.14 57.94 31.83
C ASP A 6 8.14 56.41 31.62
N GLU A 7 8.86 55.63 32.44
CA GLU A 7 8.85 54.15 32.35
C GLU A 7 7.51 53.55 32.76
N GLN A 8 6.80 54.18 33.70
CA GLN A 8 5.55 53.65 34.26
C GLN A 8 4.35 53.96 33.36
N ASP A 9 4.38 55.10 32.66
CA ASP A 9 3.38 55.45 31.65
C ASP A 9 3.56 54.58 30.39
N GLN A 10 4.81 54.30 29.95
CA GLN A 10 5.07 53.41 28.82
C GLN A 10 4.71 51.93 29.08
N LEU A 11 4.90 51.41 30.30
CA LEU A 11 4.45 50.07 30.66
C LEU A 11 2.92 49.96 30.70
N SER A 12 2.23 51.03 31.11
CA SER A 12 0.76 51.05 31.18
C SER A 12 0.10 51.10 29.80
N GLU A 13 0.67 51.87 28.86
CA GLU A 13 0.20 51.93 27.48
C GLU A 13 0.48 50.63 26.72
N GLY A 14 1.64 50.01 26.94
CA GLY A 14 1.99 48.71 26.35
C GLY A 14 1.10 47.57 26.84
N PHE A 15 0.73 47.54 28.14
CA PHE A 15 -0.15 46.51 28.71
C PHE A 15 -1.60 46.66 28.24
N MET A 16 -2.08 47.90 28.09
CA MET A 16 -3.46 48.17 27.65
C MET A 16 -3.67 47.89 26.14
N GLY A 17 -2.61 47.96 25.32
CA GLY A 17 -2.64 47.60 23.90
C GLY A 17 -2.61 46.10 23.59
N ILE A 18 -2.11 45.26 24.52
CA ILE A 18 -1.97 43.80 24.31
C ILE A 18 -3.28 43.06 24.59
N ALA A 19 -4.09 43.51 25.55
CA ALA A 19 -5.34 42.83 25.90
C ALA A 19 -6.38 42.77 24.75
N PRO A 20 -6.62 43.85 23.97
CA PRO A 20 -7.50 43.81 22.81
C PRO A 20 -6.97 42.90 21.70
N LEU A 21 -5.65 42.87 21.50
CA LEU A 21 -5.00 42.06 20.48
C LEU A 21 -5.06 40.56 20.83
N LEU A 22 -4.84 40.21 22.10
CA LEU A 22 -4.98 38.85 22.61
C LEU A 22 -6.43 38.37 22.55
N GLN A 23 -7.39 39.26 22.85
CA GLN A 23 -8.82 38.97 22.76
C GLN A 23 -9.30 38.81 21.30
N ALA A 24 -8.77 39.63 20.38
CA ALA A 24 -8.99 39.47 18.96
C ALA A 24 -8.38 38.16 18.43
N HIS A 25 -7.17 37.79 18.88
CA HIS A 25 -6.54 36.53 18.51
C HIS A 25 -7.35 35.31 18.99
N HIS A 26 -7.79 35.31 20.26
CA HIS A 26 -8.68 34.27 20.78
C HIS A 26 -10.04 34.22 20.07
N ALA A 27 -10.60 35.37 19.69
CA ALA A 27 -11.85 35.43 18.93
C ALA A 27 -11.68 34.89 17.51
N MET A 28 -10.53 35.17 16.86
CA MET A 28 -10.16 34.60 15.57
C MET A 28 -9.98 33.09 15.67
N GLU A 29 -9.26 32.58 16.68
CA GLU A 29 -9.06 31.14 16.89
C GLU A 29 -10.39 30.40 17.11
N LYS A 30 -11.31 30.98 17.90
CA LYS A 30 -12.66 30.43 18.07
C LYS A 30 -13.50 30.49 16.79
N MET A 31 -13.35 31.55 15.99
CA MET A 31 -14.04 31.67 14.71
C MET A 31 -13.51 30.64 13.70
N GLU A 32 -12.19 30.41 13.67
CA GLU A 32 -11.57 29.35 12.88
C GLU A 32 -12.08 27.98 13.32
N GLU A 33 -12.10 27.67 14.62
CA GLU A 33 -12.68 26.42 15.14
C GLU A 33 -14.16 26.25 14.75
N PHE A 34 -14.96 27.31 14.84
CA PHE A 34 -16.37 27.27 14.48
C PHE A 34 -16.56 27.08 12.98
N VAL A 35 -15.83 27.80 12.14
CA VAL A 35 -15.83 27.64 10.69
C VAL A 35 -15.41 26.23 10.31
N HIS A 36 -14.36 25.67 10.95
CA HIS A 36 -13.95 24.29 10.77
C HIS A 36 -15.09 23.31 11.11
N LYS A 37 -15.73 23.45 12.28
CA LYS A 37 -16.89 22.61 12.67
C LYS A 37 -18.08 22.71 11.73
N VAL A 38 -18.39 23.91 11.22
CA VAL A 38 -19.48 24.12 10.26
C VAL A 38 -19.12 23.52 8.89
N TRP A 39 -17.86 23.63 8.48
CA TRP A 39 -17.36 23.09 7.21
C TRP A 39 -17.29 21.56 7.21
N GLU A 40 -16.94 20.94 8.35
CA GLU A 40 -17.02 19.48 8.56
C GLU A 40 -18.41 18.89 8.24
N GLY A 41 -19.47 19.71 8.40
CA GLY A 41 -20.84 19.33 8.10
C GLY A 41 -21.30 19.59 6.66
N ARG A 42 -20.67 20.49 5.90
CA ARG A 42 -21.26 21.08 4.67
C ARG A 42 -20.27 21.33 3.51
N TRP A 43 -19.18 20.57 3.38
CA TRP A 43 -18.31 20.72 2.21
C TRP A 43 -19.02 20.34 0.89
N ARG A 44 -18.72 21.05 -0.20
CA ARG A 44 -19.16 20.74 -1.57
C ARG A 44 -17.95 20.37 -2.42
N VAL A 45 -18.20 19.60 -3.48
CA VAL A 45 -17.16 19.29 -4.46
C VAL A 45 -16.74 20.54 -5.21
N ILE A 46 -15.45 20.63 -5.56
CA ILE A 46 -14.86 21.78 -6.26
C ILE A 46 -14.30 21.36 -7.63
N PRO A 47 -14.22 22.30 -8.59
CA PRO A 47 -13.56 22.08 -9.87
C PRO A 47 -12.02 21.97 -9.72
N HIS A 48 -11.35 21.43 -10.75
CA HIS A 48 -9.91 21.13 -10.71
C HIS A 48 -9.00 22.38 -10.69
N ASP A 49 -9.41 23.43 -11.39
CA ASP A 49 -8.70 24.70 -11.51
C ASP A 49 -8.42 25.36 -10.16
N VAL A 50 -9.39 25.30 -9.24
CA VAL A 50 -9.30 25.88 -7.89
C VAL A 50 -8.61 24.98 -6.86
N LEU A 51 -8.14 23.78 -7.24
CA LEU A 51 -7.41 22.91 -6.32
C LEU A 51 -6.03 23.49 -5.99
N PRO A 52 -5.52 23.27 -4.77
CA PRO A 52 -4.12 23.52 -4.48
C PRO A 52 -3.23 22.52 -5.24
N ASP A 53 -2.00 22.90 -5.55
CA ASP A 53 -1.12 22.15 -6.46
C ASP A 53 -0.86 20.71 -6.02
N TRP A 54 -0.79 20.44 -4.72
CA TRP A 54 -0.58 19.10 -4.18
C TRP A 54 -1.78 18.16 -4.34
N LEU A 55 -2.98 18.69 -4.67
CA LEU A 55 -4.19 17.92 -5.01
C LEU A 55 -4.40 17.79 -6.53
N LYS A 56 -3.64 18.52 -7.35
CA LYS A 56 -3.72 18.48 -8.82
C LYS A 56 -2.89 17.33 -9.39
N ASP A 57 -3.36 16.09 -9.23
CA ASP A 57 -2.68 14.93 -9.80
C ASP A 57 -3.06 14.66 -11.26
N ASN A 58 -4.32 14.91 -11.65
CA ASN A 58 -4.83 14.55 -12.98
C ASN A 58 -5.78 15.61 -13.56
N ASP A 59 -5.24 16.40 -14.49
CA ASP A 59 -5.94 17.49 -15.18
C ASP A 59 -7.13 17.02 -16.06
N TYR A 60 -7.24 15.72 -16.35
CA TYR A 60 -8.40 15.16 -17.07
C TYR A 60 -9.64 15.04 -16.18
N LEU A 61 -9.50 15.10 -14.85
CA LEU A 61 -10.60 15.09 -13.90
C LEU A 61 -11.03 16.53 -13.62
N LEU A 62 -12.02 17.04 -14.35
CA LEU A 62 -12.38 18.47 -14.31
C LEU A 62 -13.18 18.89 -13.06
N HIS A 63 -14.01 17.98 -12.51
CA HIS A 63 -14.94 18.28 -11.42
C HIS A 63 -15.06 17.12 -10.42
N GLY A 64 -15.71 17.37 -9.28
CA GLY A 64 -16.02 16.33 -8.29
C GLY A 64 -14.95 16.14 -7.22
N HIS A 65 -14.01 17.08 -7.11
CA HIS A 65 -12.90 16.98 -6.16
C HIS A 65 -13.30 17.40 -4.76
N ARG A 66 -12.68 16.78 -3.76
CA ARG A 66 -12.82 17.21 -2.36
C ARG A 66 -11.99 18.47 -2.12
N PRO A 67 -12.52 19.48 -1.41
CA PRO A 67 -11.70 20.59 -0.95
C PRO A 67 -10.66 20.11 0.08
N PRO A 68 -9.59 20.89 0.33
CA PRO A 68 -8.71 20.62 1.45
C PRO A 68 -9.50 20.67 2.76
N MET A 69 -9.45 19.59 3.53
CA MET A 69 -10.20 19.40 4.77
C MET A 69 -9.25 18.91 5.86
N PRO A 70 -8.66 19.81 6.69
CA PRO A 70 -7.69 19.46 7.72
C PRO A 70 -8.37 18.82 8.95
N SER A 71 -9.22 17.83 8.72
CA SER A 71 -9.93 17.05 9.73
C SER A 71 -10.04 15.61 9.25
N PHE A 72 -9.35 14.69 9.93
CA PHE A 72 -9.47 13.25 9.68
C PHE A 72 -10.93 12.81 9.74
N ARG A 73 -11.72 13.34 10.68
CA ARG A 73 -13.14 13.00 10.80
C ARG A 73 -13.91 13.33 9.52
N ALA A 74 -13.67 14.50 8.92
CA ALA A 74 -14.27 14.87 7.64
C ALA A 74 -13.80 13.96 6.50
N CYS A 75 -12.51 13.62 6.45
CA CYS A 75 -11.94 12.69 5.48
C CYS A 75 -12.58 11.29 5.57
N PHE A 76 -12.66 10.69 6.75
CA PHE A 76 -13.30 9.37 6.93
C PHE A 76 -14.81 9.42 6.66
N LYS A 77 -15.50 10.51 7.02
CA LYS A 77 -16.92 10.69 6.68
C LYS A 77 -17.13 10.81 5.16
N SER A 78 -16.13 11.27 4.41
CA SER A 78 -16.20 11.39 2.95
C SER A 78 -16.29 10.04 2.23
N ILE A 79 -15.90 8.92 2.85
CA ILE A 79 -16.01 7.56 2.29
C ILE A 79 -17.44 7.27 1.79
N PHE A 80 -18.45 7.79 2.49
CA PHE A 80 -19.87 7.62 2.17
C PHE A 80 -20.44 8.73 1.27
N ARG A 81 -19.58 9.58 0.67
CA ARG A 81 -19.97 10.64 -0.27
C ARG A 81 -19.40 10.34 -1.65
N ILE A 82 -20.04 10.89 -2.67
CA ILE A 82 -19.60 10.76 -4.07
C ILE A 82 -18.64 11.90 -4.41
N HIS A 83 -17.44 11.53 -4.85
CA HIS A 83 -16.36 12.40 -5.31
C HIS A 83 -15.37 11.57 -6.15
N THR A 84 -14.34 12.22 -6.72
CA THR A 84 -13.33 11.56 -7.59
C THR A 84 -12.65 10.36 -6.93
N GLU A 85 -12.37 10.44 -5.62
CA GLU A 85 -11.69 9.37 -4.87
C GLU A 85 -12.60 8.24 -4.35
N THR A 86 -13.94 8.30 -4.54
CA THR A 86 -14.85 7.30 -3.97
C THR A 86 -14.56 5.89 -4.50
N GLY A 87 -14.31 5.76 -5.80
CA GLY A 87 -13.94 4.49 -6.42
C GLY A 87 -12.65 3.90 -5.86
N ASN A 88 -11.59 4.73 -5.77
CA ASN A 88 -10.29 4.33 -5.27
C ASN A 88 -10.35 3.83 -3.81
N ILE A 89 -11.15 4.49 -2.97
CA ILE A 89 -11.35 4.07 -1.58
C ILE A 89 -12.06 2.71 -1.54
N TRP A 90 -13.21 2.59 -2.20
CA TRP A 90 -14.06 1.40 -2.07
C TRP A 90 -13.45 0.15 -2.70
N THR A 91 -12.74 0.26 -3.83
CA THR A 91 -12.09 -0.90 -4.45
C THR A 91 -11.01 -1.50 -3.55
N HIS A 92 -10.16 -0.66 -2.96
CA HIS A 92 -9.09 -1.11 -2.08
C HIS A 92 -9.61 -1.51 -0.69
N LEU A 93 -10.62 -0.84 -0.16
CA LEU A 93 -11.26 -1.20 1.12
C LEU A 93 -11.94 -2.58 1.04
N LEU A 94 -12.76 -2.80 0.02
CA LEU A 94 -13.41 -4.10 -0.19
C LEU A 94 -12.39 -5.20 -0.49
N GLY A 95 -11.36 -4.90 -1.28
CA GLY A 95 -10.24 -5.80 -1.51
C GLY A 95 -9.53 -6.18 -0.20
N CYS A 96 -9.26 -5.21 0.68
CA CYS A 96 -8.61 -5.46 1.97
C CYS A 96 -9.44 -6.41 2.83
N LEU A 97 -10.75 -6.16 2.95
CA LEU A 97 -11.66 -7.04 3.69
C LEU A 97 -11.71 -8.44 3.07
N PHE A 98 -11.75 -8.55 1.74
CA PHE A 98 -11.72 -9.82 1.04
C PHE A 98 -10.45 -10.63 1.36
N PHE A 99 -9.27 -10.03 1.22
CA PHE A 99 -8.00 -10.72 1.51
C PHE A 99 -7.82 -11.03 3.00
N LEU A 100 -8.34 -10.18 3.90
CA LEU A 100 -8.36 -10.45 5.33
C LEU A 100 -9.22 -11.69 5.65
N CYS A 101 -10.47 -11.73 5.18
CA CYS A 101 -11.35 -12.87 5.38
C CYS A 101 -10.78 -14.15 4.75
N LEU A 102 -10.24 -14.06 3.54
CA LEU A 102 -9.63 -15.18 2.85
C LEU A 102 -8.37 -15.69 3.58
N GLY A 103 -7.53 -14.78 4.07
CA GLY A 103 -6.32 -15.13 4.84
C GLY A 103 -6.67 -15.80 6.17
N VAL A 104 -7.65 -15.26 6.90
CA VAL A 104 -8.15 -15.87 8.15
C VAL A 104 -8.70 -17.28 7.86
N PHE A 105 -9.57 -17.42 6.85
CA PHE A 105 -10.11 -18.72 6.44
C PHE A 105 -9.00 -19.72 6.09
N TYR A 106 -7.97 -19.28 5.36
CA TYR A 106 -6.82 -20.11 5.01
C TYR A 106 -6.05 -20.59 6.25
N MET A 107 -5.82 -19.72 7.24
CA MET A 107 -5.12 -20.07 8.48
C MET A 107 -5.87 -21.12 9.31
N PHE A 108 -7.21 -21.09 9.26
CA PHE A 108 -8.07 -22.07 9.94
C PHE A 108 -8.28 -23.39 9.19
N ARG A 109 -7.70 -23.56 7.99
CA ARG A 109 -7.75 -24.84 7.28
C ARG A 109 -7.10 -25.97 8.13
N PRO A 110 -7.70 -27.17 8.18
CA PRO A 110 -7.17 -28.29 8.94
C PRO A 110 -5.72 -28.64 8.55
N ASN A 111 -4.86 -28.90 9.54
CA ASN A 111 -3.45 -29.19 9.31
C ASN A 111 -3.23 -30.47 8.48
N ILE A 112 -4.18 -31.40 8.49
CA ILE A 112 -4.15 -32.64 7.68
C ILE A 112 -4.10 -32.37 6.17
N SER A 113 -4.50 -31.18 5.73
CA SER A 113 -4.48 -30.78 4.33
C SER A 113 -3.10 -30.36 3.82
N PHE A 114 -2.08 -30.30 4.69
CA PHE A 114 -0.74 -29.78 4.40
C PHE A 114 0.34 -30.79 4.77
N VAL A 115 1.47 -30.78 4.05
CA VAL A 115 2.65 -31.61 4.39
C VAL A 115 3.40 -31.02 5.55
N ALA A 116 3.57 -29.71 5.50
CA ALA A 116 4.33 -28.93 6.46
C ALA A 116 3.44 -27.77 6.92
N PRO A 117 2.44 -28.03 7.79
CA PRO A 117 1.36 -27.08 8.05
C PRO A 117 1.85 -25.73 8.54
N VAL A 118 2.91 -25.69 9.35
CA VAL A 118 3.47 -24.44 9.87
C VAL A 118 4.15 -23.66 8.74
N GLN A 119 5.03 -24.31 7.99
CA GLN A 119 5.82 -23.67 6.93
C GLN A 119 4.92 -23.18 5.79
N GLU A 120 3.99 -24.01 5.33
CA GLU A 120 3.06 -23.66 4.26
C GLU A 120 2.13 -22.51 4.66
N LYS A 121 1.64 -22.50 5.91
CA LYS A 121 0.85 -21.37 6.43
C LYS A 121 1.68 -20.10 6.58
N VAL A 122 2.94 -20.18 6.98
CA VAL A 122 3.83 -19.01 7.07
C VAL A 122 4.09 -18.40 5.70
N VAL A 123 4.45 -19.21 4.69
CA VAL A 123 4.78 -18.67 3.34
C VAL A 123 3.57 -18.04 2.67
N ILE A 124 2.39 -18.64 2.81
CA ILE A 124 1.14 -18.07 2.29
C ILE A 124 0.68 -16.88 3.15
N GLY A 125 0.93 -16.93 4.46
CA GLY A 125 0.69 -15.81 5.38
C GLY A 125 1.47 -14.55 5.00
N MET A 126 2.71 -14.68 4.52
CA MET A 126 3.50 -13.55 4.03
C MET A 126 2.87 -12.89 2.79
N PHE A 127 2.25 -13.67 1.90
CA PHE A 127 1.48 -13.12 0.78
C PHE A 127 0.26 -12.34 1.27
N PHE A 128 -0.54 -12.92 2.17
CA PHE A 128 -1.71 -12.24 2.73
C PHE A 128 -1.33 -10.97 3.49
N LEU A 129 -0.24 -10.99 4.26
CA LEU A 129 0.28 -9.82 4.96
C LEU A 129 0.64 -8.71 3.97
N GLY A 130 1.38 -9.03 2.90
CA GLY A 130 1.72 -8.07 1.85
C GLY A 130 0.49 -7.47 1.16
N ALA A 131 -0.50 -8.30 0.82
CA ALA A 131 -1.75 -7.87 0.20
C ALA A 131 -2.57 -6.95 1.13
N ILE A 132 -2.75 -7.34 2.39
CA ILE A 132 -3.51 -6.56 3.38
C ILE A 132 -2.82 -5.22 3.64
N LEU A 133 -1.49 -5.19 3.81
CA LEU A 133 -0.75 -3.94 4.01
C LEU A 133 -0.87 -3.01 2.79
N CYS A 134 -0.68 -3.54 1.57
CA CYS A 134 -0.81 -2.77 0.34
C CYS A 134 -2.19 -2.12 0.20
N LEU A 135 -3.24 -2.92 0.34
CA LEU A 135 -4.61 -2.43 0.19
C LEU A 135 -4.97 -1.47 1.33
N SER A 136 -4.48 -1.73 2.55
CA SER A 136 -4.70 -0.86 3.71
C SER A 136 -4.08 0.52 3.55
N PHE A 137 -2.81 0.58 3.14
CA PHE A 137 -2.14 1.86 2.90
C PHE A 137 -2.83 2.64 1.77
N SER A 138 -3.29 1.95 0.73
CA SER A 138 -3.97 2.56 -0.40
C SER A 138 -5.32 3.19 -0.04
N TRP A 139 -6.25 2.42 0.56
CA TRP A 139 -7.56 3.00 0.89
C TRP A 139 -7.45 4.09 1.97
N LEU A 140 -6.49 3.97 2.90
CA LEU A 140 -6.20 5.02 3.88
C LEU A 140 -5.67 6.28 3.19
N PHE A 141 -4.70 6.15 2.29
CA PHE A 141 -4.17 7.27 1.51
C PHE A 141 -5.29 7.99 0.76
N HIS A 142 -6.08 7.28 -0.04
CA HIS A 142 -7.18 7.89 -0.78
C HIS A 142 -8.24 8.50 0.15
N THR A 143 -8.44 7.97 1.36
CA THR A 143 -9.35 8.57 2.34
C THR A 143 -8.81 9.92 2.84
N VAL A 144 -7.56 9.97 3.28
CA VAL A 144 -6.93 11.17 3.87
C VAL A 144 -6.23 12.07 2.86
N TYR A 145 -6.33 11.76 1.56
CA TYR A 145 -5.66 12.48 0.48
C TYR A 145 -5.99 13.97 0.47
N CYS A 146 -7.19 14.37 0.89
CA CYS A 146 -7.62 15.78 0.95
C CYS A 146 -7.29 16.49 2.28
N HIS A 147 -6.56 15.87 3.21
CA HIS A 147 -6.37 16.43 4.55
C HIS A 147 -5.50 17.70 4.57
N SER A 148 -4.21 17.50 4.28
CA SER A 148 -3.20 18.55 4.19
C SER A 148 -2.02 18.02 3.38
N GLU A 149 -1.17 18.90 2.86
CA GLU A 149 -0.01 18.51 2.04
C GLU A 149 0.91 17.52 2.77
N GLY A 150 1.20 17.76 4.06
CA GLY A 150 2.04 16.87 4.86
C GLY A 150 1.45 15.47 5.04
N VAL A 151 0.15 15.38 5.35
CA VAL A 151 -0.55 14.09 5.49
C VAL A 151 -0.60 13.36 4.16
N SER A 152 -0.95 14.06 3.07
CA SER A 152 -0.97 13.48 1.72
C SER A 152 0.39 12.95 1.29
N ARG A 153 1.47 13.69 1.59
CA ARG A 153 2.86 13.25 1.31
C ARG A 153 3.26 12.02 2.11
N VAL A 154 2.91 11.93 3.40
CA VAL A 154 3.23 10.74 4.21
C VAL A 154 2.47 9.52 3.71
N PHE A 155 1.16 9.65 3.50
CA PHE A 155 0.33 8.51 3.10
C PHE A 155 0.59 8.06 1.64
N SER A 156 0.97 8.96 0.73
CA SER A 156 1.40 8.56 -0.62
C SER A 156 2.68 7.72 -0.60
N LYS A 157 3.65 8.04 0.28
CA LYS A 157 4.85 7.20 0.48
C LYS A 157 4.49 5.81 1.01
N LEU A 158 3.53 5.73 1.93
CA LEU A 158 3.03 4.45 2.44
C LEU A 158 2.32 3.64 1.36
N ASP A 159 1.50 4.28 0.53
CA ASP A 159 0.80 3.61 -0.58
C ASP A 159 1.79 3.01 -1.59
N TYR A 160 2.80 3.77 -2.01
CA TYR A 160 3.88 3.24 -2.87
C TYR A 160 4.67 2.10 -2.21
N SER A 161 4.95 2.21 -0.90
CA SER A 161 5.61 1.14 -0.15
C SER A 161 4.74 -0.12 -0.07
N GLY A 162 3.42 0.04 -0.01
CA GLY A 162 2.44 -1.03 -0.06
C GLY A 162 2.61 -1.93 -1.28
N ILE A 163 2.82 -1.33 -2.47
CA ILE A 163 3.05 -2.08 -3.72
C ILE A 163 4.27 -2.98 -3.58
N ALA A 164 5.37 -2.48 -3.00
CA ALA A 164 6.58 -3.27 -2.78
C ALA A 164 6.34 -4.43 -1.80
N PHE A 165 5.58 -4.23 -0.72
CA PHE A 165 5.20 -5.31 0.21
C PHE A 165 4.38 -6.40 -0.46
N LEU A 166 3.41 -6.04 -1.31
CA LEU A 166 2.62 -7.00 -2.07
C LEU A 166 3.49 -7.81 -3.04
N ILE A 167 4.38 -7.14 -3.78
CA ILE A 167 5.32 -7.82 -4.68
C ILE A 167 6.18 -8.79 -3.89
N MET A 168 6.88 -8.34 -2.85
CA MET A 168 7.73 -9.21 -2.03
C MET A 168 6.94 -10.41 -1.47
N GLY A 169 5.78 -10.16 -0.86
CA GLY A 169 4.93 -11.20 -0.28
C GLY A 169 4.45 -12.22 -1.30
N SER A 170 4.14 -11.81 -2.53
CA SER A 170 3.69 -12.72 -3.61
C SER A 170 4.77 -13.69 -4.08
N PHE A 171 6.04 -13.29 -4.04
CA PHE A 171 7.15 -14.15 -4.45
C PHE A 171 7.47 -15.23 -3.42
N VAL A 172 7.17 -15.03 -2.12
CA VAL A 172 7.49 -15.99 -1.05
C VAL A 172 6.87 -17.39 -1.30
N PRO A 173 5.54 -17.55 -1.42
CA PRO A 173 4.96 -18.87 -1.65
C PRO A 173 5.30 -19.41 -3.04
N TRP A 174 5.39 -18.56 -4.05
CA TRP A 174 5.75 -18.98 -5.40
C TRP A 174 7.16 -19.60 -5.47
N LEU A 175 8.15 -18.95 -4.86
CA LEU A 175 9.52 -19.48 -4.77
C LEU A 175 9.57 -20.75 -3.91
N TYR A 176 8.86 -20.78 -2.78
CA TYR A 176 8.79 -21.95 -1.91
C TYR A 176 8.33 -23.21 -2.65
N TYR A 177 7.22 -23.12 -3.40
CA TYR A 177 6.72 -24.26 -4.17
C TYR A 177 7.52 -24.53 -5.45
N SER A 178 8.07 -23.51 -6.11
CA SER A 178 8.87 -23.70 -7.34
C SER A 178 10.22 -24.38 -7.06
N PHE A 179 10.83 -24.09 -5.91
CA PHE A 179 12.14 -24.59 -5.51
C PHE A 179 12.06 -25.51 -4.28
N TYR A 180 10.91 -26.19 -4.10
CA TYR A 180 10.65 -27.05 -2.93
C TYR A 180 11.77 -28.08 -2.68
N CYS A 181 12.33 -28.66 -3.75
CA CYS A 181 13.40 -29.66 -3.68
C CYS A 181 14.82 -29.07 -3.72
N SER A 182 14.95 -27.76 -3.92
CA SER A 182 16.23 -27.06 -4.13
C SER A 182 16.30 -25.80 -3.27
N PRO A 183 16.70 -25.91 -1.98
CA PRO A 183 16.62 -24.80 -1.04
C PRO A 183 17.62 -23.67 -1.33
N GLN A 184 18.78 -23.98 -1.92
CA GLN A 184 19.81 -22.99 -2.27
C GLN A 184 19.30 -21.91 -3.23
N PRO A 185 18.77 -22.23 -4.43
CA PRO A 185 18.21 -21.21 -5.32
C PRO A 185 16.99 -20.50 -4.71
N CYS A 186 16.15 -21.20 -3.93
CA CYS A 186 15.03 -20.58 -3.22
C CYS A 186 15.50 -19.41 -2.33
N PHE A 187 16.53 -19.65 -1.51
CA PHE A 187 17.07 -18.64 -0.59
C PHE A 187 17.71 -17.47 -1.34
N ILE A 188 18.50 -17.75 -2.39
CA ILE A 188 19.15 -16.71 -3.20
C ILE A 188 18.10 -15.79 -3.84
N TYR A 189 17.07 -16.34 -4.49
CA TYR A 189 16.03 -15.52 -5.11
C TYR A 189 15.18 -14.76 -4.09
N LEU A 190 14.96 -15.34 -2.90
CA LEU A 190 14.28 -14.65 -1.80
C LEU A 190 15.10 -13.44 -1.30
N MET A 191 16.42 -13.57 -1.17
CA MET A 191 17.29 -12.46 -0.80
C MET A 191 17.28 -11.35 -1.87
N VAL A 192 17.33 -11.73 -3.15
CA VAL A 192 17.29 -10.77 -4.27
C VAL A 192 15.98 -9.98 -4.26
N ILE A 193 14.82 -10.63 -4.12
CA ILE A 193 13.53 -9.90 -4.11
C ILE A 193 13.40 -9.00 -2.88
N CYS A 194 13.94 -9.39 -1.73
CA CYS A 194 13.99 -8.54 -0.54
C CYS A 194 14.85 -7.29 -0.74
N VAL A 195 16.06 -7.44 -1.30
CA VAL A 195 16.95 -6.29 -1.58
C VAL A 195 16.31 -5.33 -2.58
N LEU A 196 15.71 -5.86 -3.66
CA LEU A 196 15.02 -5.04 -4.65
C LEU A 196 13.79 -4.34 -4.05
N GLY A 197 13.00 -5.04 -3.25
CA GLY A 197 11.83 -4.47 -2.57
C GLY A 197 12.20 -3.35 -1.58
N ILE A 198 13.23 -3.55 -0.76
CA ILE A 198 13.75 -2.53 0.16
C ILE A 198 14.27 -1.31 -0.61
N SER A 199 14.94 -1.54 -1.75
CA SER A 199 15.40 -0.47 -2.62
C SER A 199 14.22 0.32 -3.21
N CYS A 200 13.16 -0.36 -3.64
CA CYS A 200 11.92 0.29 -4.11
C CYS A 200 11.24 1.11 -2.99
N ILE A 201 11.18 0.59 -1.77
CA ILE A 201 10.64 1.30 -0.60
C ILE A 201 11.47 2.57 -0.33
N THR A 202 12.80 2.45 -0.31
CA THR A 202 13.71 3.58 -0.10
C THR A 202 13.52 4.66 -1.15
N VAL A 203 13.46 4.28 -2.43
CA VAL A 203 13.19 5.22 -3.54
C VAL A 203 11.81 5.87 -3.38
N SER A 204 10.82 5.11 -2.94
CA SER A 204 9.45 5.62 -2.71
C SER A 204 9.37 6.65 -1.57
N GLN A 205 10.36 6.69 -0.66
CA GLN A 205 10.43 7.71 0.38
C GLN A 205 10.92 9.08 -0.12
N TRP A 206 11.44 9.16 -1.35
CA TRP A 206 11.96 10.39 -1.90
C TRP A 206 10.85 11.35 -2.31
N ASP A 207 10.85 12.58 -1.79
CA ASP A 207 9.76 13.55 -2.00
C ASP A 207 9.48 13.90 -3.46
N ARG A 208 10.52 13.88 -4.31
CA ARG A 208 10.36 14.12 -5.76
C ARG A 208 9.63 12.99 -6.48
N PHE A 209 9.67 11.77 -5.94
CA PHE A 209 9.05 10.61 -6.55
C PHE A 209 7.52 10.70 -6.56
N ALA A 210 6.94 11.45 -5.63
CA ALA A 210 5.50 11.65 -5.53
C ALA A 210 4.93 12.64 -6.57
N THR A 211 5.75 13.43 -7.26
CA THR A 211 5.24 14.46 -8.17
C THR A 211 4.71 13.85 -9.48
N PRO A 212 3.77 14.52 -10.19
CA PRO A 212 3.15 13.99 -11.41
C PRO A 212 4.15 13.66 -12.52
N GLN A 213 5.26 14.40 -12.61
CA GLN A 213 6.31 14.22 -13.63
C GLN A 213 6.98 12.84 -13.55
N TYR A 214 7.00 12.21 -12.37
CA TYR A 214 7.61 10.89 -12.16
C TYR A 214 6.63 9.73 -12.33
N ARG A 215 5.37 9.95 -12.75
CA ARG A 215 4.36 8.89 -12.92
C ARG A 215 4.88 7.72 -13.79
N GLY A 216 5.58 8.01 -14.88
CA GLY A 216 6.22 6.99 -15.72
C GLY A 216 7.36 6.25 -15.03
N VAL A 217 8.19 6.96 -14.24
CA VAL A 217 9.30 6.35 -13.47
C VAL A 217 8.75 5.41 -12.40
N ARG A 218 7.66 5.78 -11.72
CA ARG A 218 6.98 4.92 -10.75
C ARG A 218 6.51 3.61 -11.40
N ALA A 219 5.88 3.70 -12.57
CA ALA A 219 5.41 2.52 -13.31
C ALA A 219 6.59 1.62 -13.71
N VAL A 220 7.68 2.19 -14.21
CA VAL A 220 8.88 1.42 -14.60
C VAL A 220 9.50 0.72 -13.39
N ILE A 221 9.71 1.39 -12.27
CA ILE A 221 10.38 0.78 -11.11
C ILE A 221 9.56 -0.38 -10.53
N HIS A 222 8.24 -0.20 -10.39
CA HIS A 222 7.36 -1.23 -9.81
C HIS A 222 7.00 -2.35 -10.80
N LEU A 223 7.02 -2.12 -12.12
CA LEU A 223 6.67 -3.13 -13.12
C LEU A 223 7.91 -3.83 -13.71
N HIS A 224 8.94 -3.07 -14.06
CA HIS A 224 10.10 -3.59 -14.79
C HIS A 224 10.99 -4.46 -13.90
N SER A 225 11.23 -4.05 -12.65
CA SER A 225 12.09 -4.77 -11.73
C SER A 225 11.55 -6.19 -11.42
N PRO A 226 10.26 -6.37 -11.05
CA PRO A 226 9.70 -7.70 -10.81
C PRO A 226 9.57 -8.55 -12.07
N VAL A 227 9.24 -7.95 -13.22
CA VAL A 227 9.12 -8.68 -14.49
C VAL A 227 10.47 -9.22 -14.95
N ASN A 228 11.56 -8.47 -14.79
CA ASN A 228 12.90 -8.95 -15.09
C ASN A 228 13.33 -10.07 -14.15
N VAL A 229 13.04 -9.95 -12.84
CA VAL A 229 13.32 -11.01 -11.87
C VAL A 229 12.51 -12.26 -12.19
N TYR A 230 11.21 -12.11 -12.49
CA TYR A 230 10.35 -13.19 -12.95
C TYR A 230 10.90 -13.84 -14.23
N TYR A 231 11.29 -13.06 -15.23
CA TYR A 231 11.87 -13.56 -16.46
C TYR A 231 13.18 -14.31 -16.21
N LEU A 232 14.09 -13.77 -15.39
CA LEU A 232 15.34 -14.43 -15.02
C LEU A 232 15.11 -15.75 -14.28
N ILE A 233 14.13 -15.80 -13.36
CA ILE A 233 13.75 -17.01 -12.63
C ILE A 233 13.12 -18.02 -13.57
N VAL A 234 12.20 -17.60 -14.44
CA VAL A 234 11.54 -18.48 -15.41
C VAL A 234 12.56 -19.01 -16.41
N VAL A 235 13.46 -18.18 -16.93
CA VAL A 235 14.53 -18.62 -17.84
C VAL A 235 15.50 -19.56 -17.14
N PHE A 236 15.92 -19.28 -15.89
CA PHE A 236 16.76 -20.19 -15.12
C PHE A 236 16.04 -21.51 -14.83
N PHE A 237 14.76 -21.48 -14.46
CA PHE A 237 13.94 -22.66 -14.24
C PHE A 237 13.71 -23.46 -15.52
N LEU A 238 13.45 -22.79 -16.64
CA LEU A 238 13.34 -23.40 -17.97
C LEU A 238 14.70 -23.96 -18.44
N LYS A 239 15.82 -23.37 -18.03
CA LYS A 239 17.17 -23.86 -18.33
C LYS A 239 17.56 -25.05 -17.45
N LEU A 240 17.16 -25.05 -16.18
CA LEU A 240 17.23 -26.22 -15.29
C LEU A 240 16.34 -27.37 -15.78
N LYS A 241 15.15 -27.05 -16.29
CA LYS A 241 14.21 -27.99 -16.93
C LYS A 241 14.35 -28.05 -18.44
N SER A 242 15.49 -27.65 -19.01
CA SER A 242 15.75 -27.77 -20.44
C SER A 242 16.10 -29.22 -20.81
N TYR A 243 15.19 -30.11 -20.46
CA TYR A 243 14.69 -31.19 -21.29
C TYR A 243 13.16 -31.05 -21.32
N ASN A 244 12.63 -30.46 -22.40
CA ASN A 244 11.24 -30.57 -22.86
C ASN A 244 10.12 -29.81 -22.14
N PHE A 245 10.05 -28.47 -22.14
CA PHE A 245 8.72 -27.86 -22.00
C PHE A 245 8.55 -26.44 -22.57
N THR A 246 8.23 -26.34 -23.86
CA THR A 246 7.72 -25.10 -24.49
C THR A 246 6.24 -25.26 -24.82
N TYR A 247 5.44 -24.22 -24.54
CA TYR A 247 4.15 -23.91 -25.17
C TYR A 247 2.87 -24.64 -24.70
N ASN A 248 2.53 -24.63 -23.40
CA ASN A 248 1.12 -24.85 -22.99
C ASN A 248 0.84 -24.43 -21.52
N GLN A 249 1.08 -23.17 -21.16
CA GLN A 249 1.19 -22.77 -19.75
C GLN A 249 -0.12 -22.84 -18.92
N SER A 250 -1.31 -22.90 -19.54
CA SER A 250 -2.58 -23.10 -18.83
C SER A 250 -3.02 -24.57 -18.77
N ILE A 251 -2.83 -25.35 -19.84
CA ILE A 251 -3.18 -26.79 -19.87
C ILE A 251 -2.13 -27.65 -19.15
N GLN A 252 -0.92 -27.13 -18.95
CA GLN A 252 0.18 -27.90 -18.38
C GLN A 252 0.26 -27.85 -16.88
N ILE A 253 -0.39 -26.93 -16.17
CA ILE A 253 -0.51 -27.09 -14.71
C ILE A 253 -1.36 -28.33 -14.40
N VAL A 254 -2.47 -28.50 -15.11
CA VAL A 254 -3.36 -29.68 -14.96
C VAL A 254 -2.73 -30.96 -15.50
N LYS A 255 -2.02 -30.90 -16.65
CA LYS A 255 -1.30 -32.08 -17.18
C LYS A 255 0.00 -32.38 -16.43
N TYR A 256 0.68 -31.40 -15.83
CA TYR A 256 1.84 -31.58 -14.96
C TYR A 256 1.43 -32.23 -13.65
N ILE A 257 0.31 -31.82 -13.03
CA ILE A 257 -0.26 -32.54 -11.89
C ILE A 257 -0.53 -34.01 -12.25
N LYS A 258 -1.17 -34.29 -13.40
CA LYS A 258 -1.41 -35.68 -13.85
C LYS A 258 -0.15 -36.46 -14.27
N ARG A 259 0.91 -35.80 -14.75
CA ARG A 259 2.13 -36.44 -15.28
C ARG A 259 3.24 -36.59 -14.22
N VAL A 260 3.29 -35.69 -13.25
CA VAL A 260 4.09 -35.80 -12.01
C VAL A 260 3.59 -36.96 -11.14
N VAL A 261 2.30 -37.29 -11.19
CA VAL A 261 1.73 -38.49 -10.56
C VAL A 261 2.23 -39.80 -11.19
N SER A 262 2.66 -39.80 -12.46
CA SER A 262 2.88 -41.05 -13.21
C SER A 262 4.34 -41.42 -13.47
N ASN A 263 5.33 -40.54 -13.25
CA ASN A 263 6.70 -40.86 -13.63
C ASN A 263 7.74 -40.16 -12.75
N SER A 264 8.71 -40.94 -12.25
CA SER A 264 10.00 -40.60 -11.63
C SER A 264 10.13 -40.51 -10.08
N ASN A 265 10.66 -41.61 -9.52
CA ASN A 265 11.63 -41.73 -8.41
C ASN A 265 11.27 -41.25 -6.99
N LEU A 266 10.28 -41.95 -6.42
CA LEU A 266 10.21 -42.67 -5.13
C LEU A 266 10.70 -42.11 -3.77
N ASN A 267 11.58 -41.10 -3.64
CA ASN A 267 11.98 -40.61 -2.29
C ASN A 267 11.58 -39.15 -1.99
N CYS A 268 11.50 -38.29 -3.01
CA CYS A 268 11.00 -36.92 -2.85
C CYS A 268 9.49 -36.82 -3.21
N VAL A 269 9.05 -37.68 -4.14
CA VAL A 269 7.66 -37.75 -4.58
C VAL A 269 6.75 -38.36 -3.53
N SER A 270 7.19 -39.30 -2.68
CA SER A 270 6.32 -39.93 -1.67
C SER A 270 5.70 -38.93 -0.69
N LYS A 271 6.48 -37.90 -0.30
CA LYS A 271 6.00 -36.76 0.51
C LYS A 271 5.05 -35.85 -0.28
N LEU A 272 5.22 -35.73 -1.59
CA LEU A 272 4.36 -34.97 -2.52
C LEU A 272 3.10 -35.75 -2.97
N THR A 273 3.10 -37.09 -2.95
CA THR A 273 1.96 -37.94 -3.32
C THR A 273 0.95 -38.06 -2.17
N GLN A 274 1.40 -38.05 -0.92
CA GLN A 274 0.51 -37.91 0.24
C GLN A 274 -0.29 -36.60 0.23
N VAL A 275 0.24 -35.54 -0.40
CA VAL A 275 -0.42 -34.21 -0.54
C VAL A 275 -1.52 -34.23 -1.57
N ALA A 276 -1.31 -34.96 -2.67
CA ALA A 276 -2.26 -35.01 -3.78
C ALA A 276 -3.39 -36.03 -3.52
N ALA A 277 -3.14 -37.08 -2.72
CA ALA A 277 -4.12 -38.12 -2.44
C ALA A 277 -5.14 -37.77 -1.32
N LEU A 278 -4.92 -36.70 -0.54
CA LEU A 278 -5.84 -36.22 0.50
C LEU A 278 -6.81 -35.13 0.01
N HIS A 279 -6.75 -34.74 -1.27
CA HIS A 279 -7.61 -33.71 -1.89
C HIS A 279 -8.41 -34.23 -3.10
N VAL A 280 -8.75 -35.52 -3.11
CA VAL A 280 -9.85 -36.09 -3.93
C VAL A 280 -10.86 -36.75 -3.00
#